data_AF-C2ELB5-F1
#
_entry.id   AF-C2ELB5-F1
#
_cell.length_a   1.000
_cell.length_b   1.000
_cell.length_c   1.000
_cell.angle_alpha   90.00
_cell.angle_beta   90.00
_cell.angle_gamma   90.00
#
_symmetry.space_group_name_H-M   'P 1'
#
loop_
_entity.id
_entity.type
_entity.pdbx_description
1 polymer ?
#
loop_
_entity_poly.entity_id
_entity_poly.type
_entity_poly.pdbx_seq_one_letter_code
_entity_poly.pdbx_strand_id
1 'polypeptide(L)' 'GDGGLFNGILARYLSLVVECVPTPGRHGTEAVAIARRIVLATAEQVWRFRLEVDGLPVFSADWSKDATMPQAGGLVGATI' A
#
# COMPACT_ATOMS: atom_id res chain seq x y z
N GLY A 1 1.10 8.01 -11.23
CA GLY A 1 1.90 8.91 -10.38
C GLY A 1 2.45 8.13 -9.19
N ASP A 2 3.09 8.82 -8.23
CA ASP A 2 3.85 8.20 -7.12
C ASP A 2 3.01 7.76 -5.91
N GLY A 3 1.68 7.70 -6.05
CA GLY A 3 0.76 7.36 -4.96
C GLY A 3 1.11 6.04 -4.27
N GLY A 4 1.46 5.02 -5.05
CA GLY A 4 1.87 3.72 -4.51
C GLY A 4 3.16 3.77 -3.69
N LEU A 5 4.12 4.63 -4.07
CA LEU A 5 5.37 4.81 -3.33
C LEU A 5 5.11 5.45 -1.97
N PHE A 6 4.35 6.56 -1.93
CA PHE A 6 4.04 7.24 -0.68
C PHE A 6 3.19 6.37 0.26
N ASN A 7 2.21 5.65 -0.30
CA ASN A 7 1.41 4.70 0.46
C ASN A 7 2.27 3.57 1.06
N GLY A 8 3.24 3.05 0.29
CA GLY A 8 4.20 2.06 0.76
C GLY A 8 5.10 2.57 1.90
N ILE A 9 5.60 3.81 1.78
CA ILE A 9 6.39 4.47 2.83
C ILE A 9 5.56 4.65 4.10
N LEU A 10 4.31 5.12 3.98
CA LEU A 10 3.41 5.27 5.10
C LEU A 10 3.15 3.93 5.80
N ALA A 11 2.82 2.89 5.04
CA ALA A 11 2.58 1.55 5.59
C ALA A 11 3.80 1.03 6.35
N ARG A 12 5.02 1.22 5.80
CA ARG A 12 6.27 0.84 6.47
C ARG A 12 6.45 1.55 7.81
N TYR A 13 6.22 2.86 7.87
CA TYR A 13 6.39 3.60 9.11
C TYR A 13 5.31 3.28 10.16
N LEU A 14 4.06 3.07 9.74
CA LEU A 14 3.00 2.62 10.66
C LEU A 14 3.31 1.23 11.23
N SER A 15 3.83 0.31 10.42
CA SER A 15 4.29 -1.00 10.92
C SER A 15 5.45 -0.86 11.90
N LEU A 16 6.39 0.07 11.67
CA LEU A 16 7.48 0.32 12.60
C LEU A 16 6.99 0.88 13.94
N VAL A 17 5.95 1.72 13.94
CA VAL A 17 5.28 2.18 15.16
C VAL A 17 4.69 1.00 15.94
N VAL A 18 4.09 0.02 15.25
CA VAL A 18 3.48 -1.15 15.88
C VAL A 18 4.52 -2.09 16.48
N GLU A 19 5.66 -2.29 15.81
CA GLU A 19 6.65 -3.32 16.17
C GLU A 19 7.80 -2.81 17.05
N CYS A 20 8.23 -1.56 16.87
CA CYS A 20 9.56 -1.14 17.34
C CYS A 20 9.57 0.13 18.19
N VAL A 21 8.46 0.88 18.26
CA VAL A 21 8.43 2.16 18.99
C VAL A 21 7.87 1.96 20.40
N PRO A 22 8.65 2.19 21.46
CA PRO A 22 8.12 2.26 22.82
C PRO A 22 7.10 3.41 22.92
N THR A 23 5.85 3.06 23.18
CA THR A 23 4.72 4.01 23.19
C THR A 23 4.02 3.98 24.56
N PRO A 24 4.66 4.54 25.61
CA PRO A 24 4.13 4.45 26.97
C PRO A 24 2.85 5.28 27.14
N GLY A 25 1.99 4.83 28.04
CA GLY A 25 0.76 5.52 28.42
C GLY A 25 -0.40 5.33 27.42
N ARG A 26 -1.56 5.87 27.80
CA ARG A 26 -2.84 5.69 27.09
C ARG A 26 -2.76 6.13 25.61
N HIS A 27 -2.22 7.32 25.34
CA HIS A 27 -2.10 7.83 23.97
C HIS A 27 -1.18 6.98 23.10
N GLY A 28 -0.10 6.42 23.67
CA GLY A 28 0.78 5.51 22.96
C GLY A 28 0.08 4.21 22.58
N THR A 29 -0.68 3.62 23.51
CA THR A 29 -1.48 2.41 23.25
C THR A 29 -2.54 2.65 22.18
N GLU A 30 -3.23 3.80 22.23
CA GLU A 30 -4.22 4.19 21.23
C GLU A 30 -3.58 4.39 19.85
N ALA A 31 -2.41 5.04 19.79
CA ALA A 31 -1.68 5.23 18.53
C ALA A 31 -1.27 3.90 17.89
N VAL A 32 -0.76 2.94 18.67
CA VAL A 32 -0.41 1.60 18.16
C VAL A 32 -1.65 0.86 17.65
N ALA A 33 -2.77 0.94 18.38
CA ALA A 33 -4.02 0.29 17.96
C ALA A 33 -4.53 0.88 16.62
N ILE A 34 -4.49 2.20 16.47
CA ILE A 34 -4.88 2.89 15.23
C ILE A 34 -3.93 2.52 14.09
N ALA A 35 -2.61 2.58 14.31
CA ALA A 35 -1.62 2.22 13.30
C ALA A 35 -1.80 0.79 12.80
N ARG A 36 -1.98 -0.17 13.72
CA ARG A 36 -2.27 -1.58 13.38
C ARG A 36 -3.53 -1.71 12.54
N ARG A 37 -4.61 -1.03 12.93
CA ARG A 37 -5.88 -1.07 12.20
C ARG A 37 -5.72 -0.53 10.77
N ILE A 38 -5.01 0.60 10.61
CA ILE A 38 -4.77 1.19 9.29
C ILE A 38 -3.98 0.22 8.41
N VAL A 39 -2.88 -0.35 8.92
CA VAL A 39 -2.04 -1.27 8.15
C VAL A 39 -2.83 -2.49 7.68
N LEU A 40 -3.55 -3.15 8.59
CA LEU A 40 -4.30 -4.37 8.26
C LEU A 40 -5.47 -4.10 7.30
N ALA A 41 -6.27 -3.06 7.55
CA ALA A 41 -7.38 -2.70 6.68
C ALA A 41 -6.90 -2.30 5.27
N THR A 42 -5.79 -1.56 5.20
CA THR A 42 -5.21 -1.16 3.92
C THR A 42 -4.65 -2.37 3.18
N ALA A 43 -3.93 -3.28 3.87
CA ALA A 43 -3.41 -4.49 3.26
C ALA A 43 -4.53 -5.39 2.73
N GLU A 44 -5.61 -5.57 3.49
CA GLU A 44 -6.79 -6.32 3.06
C GLU A 44 -7.40 -5.73 1.78
N GLN A 45 -7.60 -4.41 1.75
CA GLN A 45 -8.16 -3.72 0.60
C GLN A 45 -7.26 -3.87 -0.64
N VAL A 46 -5.96 -3.60 -0.50
CA VAL A 46 -4.98 -3.73 -1.59
C VAL A 46 -4.91 -5.17 -2.11
N TRP A 47 -4.98 -6.16 -1.22
CA TRP A 47 -4.97 -7.57 -1.62
C TRP A 47 -6.25 -7.96 -2.35
N ARG A 48 -7.41 -7.49 -1.86
CA ARG A 48 -8.71 -7.77 -2.48
C ARG A 48 -8.83 -7.22 -3.89
N PHE A 49 -8.29 -6.02 -4.13
CA PHE A 49 -8.39 -5.30 -5.41
C PHE A 49 -7.14 -5.41 -6.28
N ARG A 50 -6.27 -6.38 -5.99
CA ARG A 50 -5.14 -6.74 -6.84
C ARG A 50 -5.63 -7.32 -8.17
N LEU A 51 -4.84 -7.13 -9.21
CA LEU A 51 -4.97 -7.82 -10.48
C LEU A 51 -4.05 -9.04 -10.44
N GLU A 52 -4.52 -10.20 -10.90
CA GLU A 52 -3.63 -11.35 -11.10
C GLU A 52 -3.18 -11.40 -12.56
N VAL A 53 -1.87 -11.43 -12.77
CA VAL A 53 -1.22 -11.55 -14.08
C VAL A 53 -0.24 -12.70 -14.00
N ASP A 54 -0.44 -13.74 -14.83
CA ASP A 54 0.38 -14.97 -14.84
C ASP A 54 0.54 -15.61 -13.44
N GLY A 55 -0.52 -15.55 -12.63
CA GLY A 55 -0.52 -16.08 -11.26
C GLY A 55 0.20 -15.22 -10.22
N LEU A 56 0.68 -14.03 -10.60
CA LEU A 56 1.33 -13.08 -9.70
C LEU A 56 0.44 -11.86 -9.44
N PRO A 57 0.48 -11.29 -8.22
CA PRO A 57 -0.32 -10.12 -7.88
C PRO A 57 0.32 -8.84 -8.42
N VAL A 58 -0.50 -8.02 -9.07
CA VAL A 58 -0.20 -6.65 -9.48
C VAL A 58 -1.10 -5.71 -8.67
N PHE A 59 -0.49 -4.75 -8.00
CA PHE A 59 -1.20 -3.78 -7.16
C PHE A 59 -1.32 -2.43 -7.84
N SER A 60 -2.45 -1.75 -7.65
CA SER A 60 -2.69 -0.42 -8.18
C SER A 60 -1.73 0.60 -7.56
N ALA A 61 -1.39 1.67 -8.30
CA ALA A 61 -0.74 2.84 -7.74
C ALA A 61 -1.72 3.70 -6.89
N ASP A 62 -3.02 3.55 -7.12
CA ASP A 62 -4.09 4.13 -6.30
C ASP A 62 -4.81 2.99 -5.55
N TRP A 63 -4.48 2.84 -4.27
CA TRP A 63 -5.00 1.74 -3.42
C TRP A 63 -6.50 1.84 -3.11
N SER A 64 -7.16 2.92 -3.52
CA SER A 64 -8.62 3.05 -3.46
C SER A 64 -9.33 2.45 -4.67
N LYS A 65 -8.59 2.00 -5.68
CA LYS A 65 -9.11 1.47 -6.94
C LYS A 65 -8.52 0.10 -7.27
N ASP A 66 -9.28 -0.64 -8.05
CA ASP A 66 -8.85 -1.89 -8.67
C ASP A 66 -7.57 -1.68 -9.49
N ALA A 67 -6.65 -2.63 -9.37
CA ALA A 67 -5.52 -2.69 -10.26
C ALA A 67 -6.01 -3.01 -11.67
N THR A 68 -5.64 -2.16 -12.62
CA THR A 68 -5.91 -2.37 -14.04
C THR A 68 -4.65 -2.81 -14.74
N MET A 69 -4.79 -3.60 -15.81
CA MET A 69 -3.64 -3.95 -16.64
C MET A 69 -2.96 -2.65 -17.09
N PRO A 70 -1.64 -2.50 -16.92
CA PRO A 70 -0.92 -1.35 -17.44
C PRO A 70 -1.16 -1.29 -18.96
N GLN A 71 -2.02 -0.39 -19.40
CA GLN A 71 -2.08 -0.02 -20.81
C GLN A 71 -0.73 0.64 -21.09
N ALA A 72 0.02 0.14 -22.07
CA ALA A 72 1.27 0.78 -22.49
C ALA A 72 0.96 2.21 -22.95
N GLY A 73 1.06 3.16 -22.02
CA GLY A 73 0.56 4.51 -22.14
C GLY A 73 1.58 5.50 -21.61
N GLY A 74 2.80 5.39 -22.10
CA GLY A 74 3.86 6.38 -21.98
C GLY A 74 4.88 6.10 -23.08
N LEU A 75 5.13 7.08 -23.96
CA LEU A 75 6.00 6.98 -25.15
C LEU A 75 7.25 6.11 -24.88
N VAL A 76 7.27 4.90 -25.43
CA VAL A 76 8.52 4.20 -25.75
C VAL A 76 8.41 3.75 -27.20
N GLY A 77 8.98 4.58 -28.07
CA GLY A 77 9.51 4.22 -29.38
C GLY A 77 8.55 3.58 -30.37
N ALA A 78 7.91 4.40 -31.20
CA ALA A 78 7.77 4.01 -32.59
C ALA A 78 9.18 3.87 -33.17
N THR A 79 9.70 2.64 -33.23
CA THR A 79 10.74 2.28 -34.17
C THR A 79 10.19 1.15 -35.03
N ILE A 80 10.16 1.45 -36.32
CA ILE A 80 9.82 0.60 -37.45
C ILE A 80 10.72 -0.64 -37.49
#